data_AF-A0A1L3LSD8-F1
#
_entry.id   AF-A0A1L3LSD8-F1
#
_cell.length_a   1.000
_cell.length_b   1.000
_cell.length_c   1.000
_cell.angle_alpha   90.00
_cell.angle_beta   90.00
_cell.angle_gamma   90.00
#
_symmetry.space_group_name_H-M   'P 1'
#
loop_
_entity.id
_entity.type
_entity.pdbx_description
1 polymer ?
#
loop_
_entity_poly.entity_id
_entity_poly.type
_entity_poly.pdbx_seq_one_letter_code
_entity_poly.pdbx_strand_id
1 'polypeptide(L)'
;MPVRLVAFDTMRDGGRPIYVTQQRNEALYIKLDEQRVLKWLDKNNVEGLPDNGSDLARAYLESYEDFGQFLDRYKKKERQGRSRELAPFVYMLLHSLSHQLIHALADASGLDRDGIGEYIFPADLAFTIYRKGMTPDLANISAMWRNHAMDFLRRAIDPRMLRCGSGSLCDSRGGACPACIMVSEVSCSASNLLLSRSVLKGGAAPEWESPGSADIVGYFDSDLDR
;
A
#
# COMPACT_ATOMS: atom_id res chain seq x y z
N MET A 1 9.62 21.25 -29.16
CA MET A 1 9.77 19.90 -29.75
C MET A 1 9.40 18.87 -28.69
N PRO A 2 8.49 17.91 -28.95
CA PRO A 2 8.24 16.82 -28.01
C PRO A 2 9.50 15.95 -27.89
N VAL A 3 9.84 15.53 -26.67
CA VAL A 3 10.94 14.59 -26.42
C VAL A 3 10.57 13.26 -27.05
N ARG A 4 11.42 12.77 -27.96
CA ARG A 4 11.25 11.46 -28.61
C ARG A 4 12.12 10.47 -27.85
N LEU A 5 11.50 9.52 -27.14
CA LEU A 5 12.23 8.41 -26.54
C LEU A 5 12.81 7.55 -27.68
N VAL A 6 14.13 7.44 -27.73
CA VAL A 6 14.84 6.60 -28.70
C VAL A 6 15.05 5.24 -28.05
N ALA A 7 14.50 4.19 -28.65
CA ALA A 7 14.70 2.83 -28.18
C ALA A 7 16.14 2.36 -28.51
N PHE A 8 16.67 1.45 -27.71
CA PHE A 8 17.99 0.84 -27.94
C PHE A 8 18.09 0.22 -29.34
N ASP A 9 19.32 0.22 -29.87
CA ASP A 9 19.66 -0.41 -31.14
C ASP A 9 19.29 -1.89 -31.15
N THR A 10 18.86 -2.40 -32.30
CA THR A 10 18.49 -3.81 -32.45
C THR A 10 19.73 -4.69 -32.41
N MET A 11 19.62 -5.83 -31.73
CA MET A 11 20.57 -6.94 -31.78
C MET A 11 20.57 -7.59 -33.18
N ARG A 12 21.56 -8.45 -33.44
CA ARG A 12 21.75 -9.12 -34.75
C ARG A 12 20.58 -10.01 -35.16
N ASP A 13 19.79 -10.48 -34.21
CA ASP A 13 18.59 -11.30 -34.40
C ASP A 13 17.31 -10.45 -34.57
N GLY A 14 17.43 -9.12 -34.59
CA GLY A 14 16.30 -8.19 -34.68
C GLY A 14 15.61 -7.89 -33.34
N GLY A 15 16.04 -8.52 -32.24
CA GLY A 15 15.56 -8.21 -30.89
C GLY A 15 16.02 -6.84 -30.41
N ARG A 16 15.27 -6.20 -29.51
CA ARG A 16 15.72 -4.98 -28.81
C ARG A 16 16.23 -5.35 -27.42
N PRO A 17 17.49 -5.02 -27.06
CA PRO A 17 18.01 -5.34 -25.75
C PRO A 17 17.33 -4.45 -24.69
N ILE A 18 16.93 -5.06 -23.58
CA ILE A 18 16.57 -4.36 -22.36
C ILE A 18 17.70 -4.61 -21.37
N TYR A 19 18.53 -3.60 -21.14
CA TYR A 19 19.62 -3.69 -20.19
C TYR A 19 19.08 -3.68 -18.77
N VAL A 20 19.43 -4.71 -18.01
CA VAL A 20 19.06 -4.85 -16.59
C VAL A 20 20.34 -4.94 -15.76
N THR A 21 20.32 -4.34 -14.58
CA THR A 21 21.36 -4.51 -13.59
C THR A 21 20.86 -5.47 -12.53
N GLN A 22 21.50 -6.62 -12.38
CA GLN A 22 21.21 -7.51 -11.26
C GLN A 22 21.98 -7.03 -10.03
N GLN A 23 21.25 -6.70 -8.97
CA GLN A 23 21.84 -6.26 -7.71
C GLN A 23 21.24 -7.07 -6.55
N ARG A 24 22.07 -7.34 -5.55
CA ARG A 24 21.59 -7.81 -4.25
C ARG A 24 21.17 -6.57 -3.46
N ASN A 25 19.92 -6.56 -3.01
CA ASN A 25 19.35 -5.46 -2.25
C ASN A 25 18.63 -6.03 -1.03
N GLU A 26 18.33 -5.15 -0.08
CA GLU A 26 17.56 -5.47 1.10
C GLU A 26 16.07 -5.24 0.89
N ALA A 27 15.28 -6.04 1.60
CA ALA A 27 13.84 -5.91 1.65
C ALA A 27 13.32 -6.34 3.01
N LEU A 28 12.18 -5.76 3.41
CA LEU A 28 11.36 -6.25 4.50
C LEU A 28 10.12 -6.89 3.90
N TYR A 29 9.87 -8.14 4.24
CA TYR A 29 8.62 -8.83 3.96
C TYR A 29 7.74 -8.77 5.21
N ILE A 30 6.52 -8.24 5.05
CA ILE A 30 5.55 -8.06 6.12
C ILE A 30 4.33 -8.89 5.77
N LYS A 31 3.91 -9.76 6.69
CA LYS A 31 2.68 -10.54 6.60
C LYS A 31 1.77 -10.19 7.76
N LEU A 32 0.50 -9.95 7.45
CA LEU A 32 -0.53 -9.65 8.44
C LEU A 32 -1.12 -10.93 9.04
N ASP A 33 -1.58 -10.80 10.28
CA ASP A 33 -2.36 -11.85 10.93
C ASP A 33 -3.73 -11.95 10.28
N GLU A 34 -4.04 -13.13 9.73
CA GLU A 34 -5.29 -13.35 8.98
C GLU A 34 -6.52 -13.15 9.86
N GLN A 35 -6.49 -13.58 11.13
CA GLN A 35 -7.63 -13.44 12.03
C GLN A 35 -7.92 -11.97 12.31
N ARG A 36 -6.89 -11.15 12.49
CA ARG A 36 -7.05 -9.70 12.65
C ARG A 36 -7.59 -9.06 11.39
N VAL A 37 -7.11 -9.46 10.21
CA VAL A 37 -7.64 -8.95 8.93
C VAL A 37 -9.12 -9.33 8.78
N LEU A 38 -9.51 -10.57 9.07
CA LEU A 38 -10.91 -11.02 9.03
C LEU A 38 -11.80 -10.19 9.98
N LYS A 39 -11.38 -9.98 11.23
CA LYS A 39 -12.10 -9.09 12.17
C LYS A 39 -12.23 -7.67 11.63
N TRP A 40 -11.16 -7.14 11.02
CA TRP A 40 -11.17 -5.79 10.44
C TRP A 40 -12.14 -5.69 9.26
N LEU A 41 -12.16 -6.69 8.37
CA LEU A 41 -13.07 -6.75 7.23
C LEU A 41 -14.53 -6.85 7.69
N ASP A 42 -14.82 -7.73 8.67
CA ASP A 42 -16.15 -7.88 9.27
C ASP A 42 -16.65 -6.57 9.92
N LYS A 43 -15.80 -5.93 10.74
CA LYS A 43 -16.13 -4.63 11.37
C LYS A 43 -16.42 -3.52 10.37
N ASN A 44 -15.84 -3.61 9.17
CA ASN A 44 -16.07 -2.65 8.10
C ASN A 44 -17.21 -3.04 7.15
N ASN A 45 -17.95 -4.12 7.43
CA ASN A 45 -19.03 -4.63 6.58
C ASN A 45 -18.56 -4.90 5.14
N VAL A 46 -17.39 -5.53 4.99
CA VAL A 46 -16.87 -5.93 3.69
C VAL A 46 -17.64 -7.15 3.18
N GLU A 47 -18.08 -7.09 1.94
CA GLU A 47 -18.78 -8.15 1.21
C GLU A 47 -17.80 -9.23 0.73
N GLY A 48 -18.28 -10.46 0.62
CA GLY A 48 -17.50 -11.58 0.08
C GLY A 48 -16.53 -12.22 1.08
N LEU A 49 -16.75 -12.06 2.39
CA LEU A 49 -15.99 -12.76 3.41
C LEU A 49 -16.14 -14.29 3.27
N PRO A 50 -15.07 -15.07 3.55
CA PRO A 50 -15.16 -16.52 3.53
C PRO A 50 -16.16 -17.03 4.57
N ASP A 51 -16.85 -18.13 4.24
CA ASP A 51 -17.60 -18.90 5.22
C ASP A 51 -16.68 -19.45 6.32
N ASN A 52 -17.25 -19.72 7.51
CA ASN A 52 -16.51 -20.25 8.64
C ASN A 52 -15.68 -21.50 8.26
N GLY A 53 -14.36 -21.38 8.39
CA GLY A 53 -13.40 -22.45 8.11
C GLY A 53 -12.77 -22.43 6.71
N SER A 54 -13.13 -21.49 5.83
CA SER A 54 -12.41 -21.23 4.58
C SER A 54 -11.32 -20.18 4.77
N ASP A 55 -10.19 -20.37 4.08
CA ASP A 55 -9.05 -19.44 4.05
C ASP A 55 -9.43 -18.14 3.30
N LEU A 56 -9.06 -16.99 3.85
CA LEU A 56 -9.25 -15.67 3.24
C LEU A 56 -8.55 -15.57 1.89
N ALA A 57 -7.39 -16.20 1.72
CA ALA A 57 -6.65 -16.26 0.46
C ALA A 57 -7.50 -16.86 -0.66
N ARG A 58 -8.23 -17.94 -0.34
CA ARG A 58 -9.09 -18.62 -1.29
C ARG A 58 -10.27 -17.74 -1.68
N ALA A 59 -10.97 -17.14 -0.71
CA ALA A 59 -12.08 -16.22 -0.97
C ALA A 59 -11.62 -15.04 -1.83
N TYR A 60 -10.45 -14.46 -1.51
CA TYR A 60 -9.86 -13.38 -2.30
C TYR A 60 -9.66 -13.79 -3.76
N LEU A 61 -9.07 -14.98 -4.01
CA LEU A 61 -8.80 -15.45 -5.37
C LEU A 61 -10.07 -15.79 -6.15
N GLU A 62 -11.07 -16.39 -5.49
CA GLU A 62 -12.35 -16.75 -6.12
C GLU A 62 -13.20 -15.50 -6.44
N SER A 63 -13.10 -14.44 -5.62
CA SER A 63 -13.81 -13.18 -5.83
C SER A 63 -13.01 -12.13 -6.60
N TYR A 64 -11.79 -12.43 -7.04
CA TYR A 64 -10.92 -11.43 -7.65
C TYR A 64 -11.43 -11.01 -9.02
N GLU A 65 -11.73 -9.72 -9.14
CA GLU A 65 -11.95 -9.06 -10.43
C GLU A 65 -10.78 -8.13 -10.75
N ASP A 66 -10.36 -8.13 -12.02
CA ASP A 66 -9.34 -7.21 -12.51
C ASP A 66 -9.76 -5.75 -12.23
N PHE A 67 -8.90 -5.01 -11.53
CA PHE A 67 -9.20 -3.65 -11.10
C PHE A 67 -9.23 -2.63 -12.25
N GLY A 68 -8.90 -3.07 -13.46
CA GLY A 68 -8.84 -2.28 -14.68
C GLY A 68 -7.52 -1.54 -14.83
N GLN A 69 -7.33 -1.00 -16.03
CA GLN A 69 -6.14 -0.23 -16.37
C GLN A 69 -5.99 0.96 -15.44
N PHE A 70 -4.80 1.12 -14.85
CA PHE A 70 -4.45 2.22 -13.95
C PHE A 70 -5.45 2.47 -12.82
N LEU A 71 -6.20 1.46 -12.37
CA LEU A 71 -7.21 1.61 -11.31
C LEU A 71 -8.23 2.73 -11.63
N ASP A 72 -8.54 2.98 -12.90
CA ASP A 72 -9.42 4.08 -13.34
C ASP A 72 -10.79 4.10 -12.63
N ARG A 73 -11.29 2.90 -12.29
CA ARG A 73 -12.51 2.68 -11.52
C ARG A 73 -12.49 3.36 -10.15
N TYR A 74 -11.31 3.51 -9.56
CA TYR A 74 -11.06 4.09 -8.24
C TYR A 74 -10.50 5.52 -8.30
N LYS A 75 -10.36 6.12 -9.50
CA LYS A 75 -9.92 7.52 -9.70
C LYS A 75 -11.03 8.55 -9.51
N LYS A 76 -12.30 8.19 -9.73
CA LYS A 76 -13.37 9.21 -9.87
C LYS A 76 -13.74 9.85 -8.53
N LYS A 77 -13.64 11.18 -8.50
CA LYS A 77 -14.19 12.08 -7.46
C LYS A 77 -15.72 12.14 -7.44
N GLU A 78 -16.36 11.69 -8.52
CA GLU A 78 -17.81 11.49 -8.57
C GLU A 78 -18.13 10.14 -7.96
N ARG A 79 -18.20 10.13 -6.62
CA ARG A 79 -18.68 9.06 -5.73
C ARG A 79 -19.46 7.98 -6.47
N GLN A 80 -18.77 6.94 -6.95
CA GLN A 80 -19.41 5.88 -7.75
C GLN A 80 -20.30 4.96 -6.89
N GLY A 81 -20.36 5.21 -5.58
CA GLY A 81 -21.21 4.46 -4.66
C GLY A 81 -20.90 2.97 -4.66
N ARG A 82 -19.62 2.62 -4.79
CA ARG A 82 -19.19 1.23 -4.78
C ARG A 82 -19.36 0.64 -3.38
N SER A 83 -19.81 -0.61 -3.32
CA SER A 83 -19.83 -1.37 -2.08
C SER A 83 -18.41 -1.75 -1.66
N ARG A 84 -18.29 -2.20 -0.42
CA ARG A 84 -17.02 -2.60 0.17
C ARG A 84 -16.75 -4.04 -0.23
N GLU A 85 -16.10 -4.25 -1.36
CA GLU A 85 -15.75 -5.58 -1.86
C GLU A 85 -14.44 -6.08 -1.24
N LEU A 86 -14.33 -7.40 -1.04
CA LEU A 86 -13.18 -8.06 -0.44
C LEU A 86 -11.84 -7.66 -1.08
N ALA A 87 -11.70 -7.85 -2.40
CA ALA A 87 -10.41 -7.69 -3.05
C ALA A 87 -9.87 -6.24 -3.01
N PRO A 88 -10.68 -5.21 -3.33
CA PRO A 88 -10.29 -3.81 -3.14
C PRO A 88 -9.94 -3.47 -1.70
N PHE A 89 -10.69 -3.95 -0.70
CA PHE A 89 -10.43 -3.62 0.70
C PHE A 89 -9.12 -4.23 1.20
N VAL A 90 -8.85 -5.50 0.87
CA VAL A 90 -7.58 -6.17 1.22
C VAL A 90 -6.40 -5.47 0.54
N TYR A 91 -6.51 -5.16 -0.75
CA TYR A 91 -5.45 -4.44 -1.46
C TYR A 91 -5.22 -3.06 -0.84
N MET A 92 -6.28 -2.30 -0.55
CA MET A 92 -6.19 -0.95 0.03
C MET A 92 -5.53 -0.97 1.40
N LEU A 93 -5.83 -1.98 2.23
CA LEU A 93 -5.18 -2.18 3.53
C LEU A 93 -3.67 -2.39 3.36
N LEU A 94 -3.26 -3.37 2.55
CA LEU A 94 -1.85 -3.73 2.36
C LEU A 94 -1.08 -2.58 1.70
N HIS A 95 -1.67 -1.92 0.71
CA HIS A 95 -1.09 -0.79 0.01
C HIS A 95 -0.88 0.41 0.94
N SER A 96 -1.91 0.76 1.72
CA SER A 96 -1.81 1.88 2.67
C SER A 96 -0.81 1.60 3.78
N LEU A 97 -0.74 0.37 4.27
CA LEU A 97 0.23 -0.03 5.28
C LEU A 97 1.66 -0.07 4.71
N SER A 98 1.84 -0.57 3.49
CA SER A 98 3.12 -0.53 2.77
C SER A 98 3.64 0.89 2.69
N HIS A 99 2.81 1.84 2.26
CA HIS A 99 3.18 3.24 2.20
C HIS A 99 3.53 3.79 3.59
N GLN A 100 2.71 3.53 4.60
CA GLN A 100 3.02 3.96 5.97
C GLN A 100 4.38 3.43 6.45
N LEU A 101 4.73 2.18 6.11
CA LEU A 101 6.04 1.61 6.44
C LEU A 101 7.17 2.15 5.58
N ILE A 102 6.95 2.52 4.31
CA ILE A 102 7.96 3.22 3.49
C ILE A 102 8.36 4.55 4.15
N HIS A 103 7.38 5.32 4.62
CA HIS A 103 7.64 6.60 5.31
C HIS A 103 8.41 6.36 6.61
N ALA A 104 7.98 5.41 7.44
CA ALA A 104 8.69 5.07 8.68
C ALA A 104 10.11 4.52 8.42
N LEU A 105 10.30 3.76 7.35
CA LEU A 105 11.58 3.18 6.95
C LEU A 105 12.55 4.27 6.48
N ALA A 106 12.11 5.20 5.64
CA ALA A 106 12.94 6.30 5.17
C ALA A 106 13.48 7.14 6.35
N ASP A 107 12.58 7.49 7.30
CA ASP A 107 12.93 8.24 8.50
C ASP A 107 13.94 7.52 9.40
N ALA A 108 13.88 6.19 9.47
CA ALA A 108 14.71 5.39 10.38
C ALA A 108 16.01 4.84 9.75
N SER A 109 16.07 4.70 8.43
CA SER A 109 17.18 4.04 7.71
C SER A 109 18.14 4.98 6.99
N GLY A 110 17.76 6.25 6.84
CA GLY A 110 18.50 7.23 6.04
C GLY A 110 18.41 7.01 4.53
N LEU A 111 17.53 6.11 4.08
CA LEU A 111 17.17 5.98 2.67
C LEU A 111 16.19 7.08 2.27
N ASP A 112 16.32 7.54 1.03
CA ASP A 112 15.31 8.40 0.44
C ASP A 112 14.04 7.60 0.14
N ARG A 113 12.86 8.23 0.33
CA ARG A 113 11.56 7.60 0.09
C ARG A 113 11.40 7.11 -1.34
N ASP A 114 11.91 7.85 -2.32
CA ASP A 114 11.82 7.49 -3.74
C ASP A 114 12.79 6.35 -4.09
N GLY A 115 13.76 6.10 -3.21
CA GLY A 115 14.67 4.95 -3.24
C GLY A 115 14.05 3.66 -2.70
N ILE A 116 12.81 3.68 -2.21
CA ILE A 116 12.10 2.50 -1.69
C ILE A 116 10.92 2.19 -2.61
N GLY A 117 10.78 0.93 -3.00
CA GLY A 117 9.66 0.41 -3.78
C GLY A 117 8.84 -0.62 -3.00
N GLU A 118 7.72 -1.04 -3.59
CA GLU A 118 6.81 -2.03 -2.99
C GLU A 118 6.38 -3.14 -3.96
N TYR A 119 6.14 -4.33 -3.40
CA TYR A 119 5.40 -5.42 -4.02
C TYR A 119 4.29 -5.87 -3.08
N ILE A 120 3.08 -6.06 -3.59
CA ILE A 120 1.90 -6.43 -2.79
C ILE A 120 1.45 -7.83 -3.19
N PHE A 121 1.17 -8.68 -2.20
CA PHE A 121 0.71 -10.06 -2.34
C PHE A 121 -0.63 -10.23 -1.61
N PRO A 122 -1.76 -9.78 -2.22
CA PRO A 122 -3.04 -9.73 -1.51
C PRO A 122 -3.54 -11.08 -0.99
N ALA A 123 -3.39 -12.14 -1.79
CA ALA A 123 -3.79 -13.49 -1.38
C ALA A 123 -2.94 -14.05 -0.23
N ASP A 124 -1.73 -13.52 0.02
CA ASP A 124 -0.87 -13.92 1.13
C ASP A 124 -0.98 -12.96 2.33
N LEU A 125 -1.86 -11.94 2.23
CA LEU A 125 -2.00 -10.84 3.19
C LEU A 125 -0.66 -10.19 3.53
N ALA A 126 0.18 -10.05 2.51
CA ALA A 126 1.56 -9.65 2.66
C ALA A 126 1.98 -8.61 1.62
N PHE A 127 3.07 -7.93 1.93
CA PHE A 127 3.76 -7.06 0.99
C PHE A 127 5.24 -7.00 1.33
N THR A 128 6.03 -6.53 0.39
CA THR A 128 7.47 -6.32 0.54
C THR A 128 7.79 -4.87 0.23
N ILE A 129 8.54 -4.22 1.12
CA ILE A 129 9.18 -2.94 0.85
C ILE A 129 10.67 -3.16 0.66
N TYR A 130 11.24 -2.62 -0.41
CA TYR A 130 12.59 -2.94 -0.83
C TYR A 130 13.36 -1.73 -1.33
N ARG A 131 14.68 -1.79 -1.23
CA ARG A 131 15.57 -0.78 -1.79
C ARG A 131 15.60 -0.87 -3.32
N LYS A 132 15.20 0.20 -4.00
CA LYS A 132 15.16 0.34 -5.47
C LYS A 132 16.42 0.98 -6.06
N GLY A 133 17.26 1.60 -5.23
CA GLY A 133 18.44 2.35 -5.69
C GLY A 133 19.41 1.52 -6.55
N MET A 134 19.99 2.14 -7.57
CA MET A 134 21.01 1.53 -8.45
C MET A 134 22.43 1.55 -7.86
N THR A 135 22.64 2.24 -6.74
CA THR A 135 23.93 2.24 -6.04
C THR A 135 24.13 0.95 -5.26
N PRO A 136 25.37 0.54 -4.94
CA PRO A 136 25.60 -0.62 -4.07
C PRO A 136 24.83 -0.51 -2.76
N ASP A 137 24.28 -1.63 -2.32
CA ASP A 137 23.62 -1.73 -1.03
C ASP A 137 24.65 -1.58 0.12
N LEU A 138 24.36 -0.67 1.05
CA LEU A 138 25.20 -0.36 2.21
C LEU A 138 24.60 -0.91 3.51
N ALA A 139 23.69 -1.88 3.40
CA ALA A 139 23.02 -2.52 4.53
C ALA A 139 22.17 -1.54 5.37
N ASN A 140 21.54 -0.54 4.73
CA ASN A 140 20.74 0.48 5.41
C ASN A 140 19.55 -0.12 6.16
N ILE A 141 18.83 -1.06 5.54
CA ILE A 141 17.65 -1.69 6.13
C ILE A 141 18.08 -2.64 7.26
N SER A 142 19.13 -3.45 7.06
CA SER A 142 19.62 -4.36 8.11
C SER A 142 20.23 -3.60 9.29
N ALA A 143 20.91 -2.48 9.06
CA ALA A 143 21.40 -1.63 10.13
C ALA A 143 20.25 -0.98 10.90
N MET A 144 19.25 -0.45 10.20
CA MET A 144 18.02 0.07 10.81
C MET A 144 17.32 -1.00 11.63
N TRP A 145 17.13 -2.21 11.08
CA TRP A 145 16.45 -3.28 11.80
C TRP A 145 17.20 -3.69 13.08
N ARG A 146 18.52 -3.86 13.02
CA ARG A 146 19.32 -4.25 14.19
C ARG A 146 19.35 -3.19 15.29
N ASN A 147 19.41 -1.91 14.92
CA ASN A 147 19.68 -0.83 15.87
C ASN A 147 18.43 -0.03 16.26
N HIS A 148 17.41 0.00 15.39
CA HIS A 148 16.25 0.91 15.46
C HIS A 148 14.92 0.25 15.09
N ALA A 149 14.81 -1.09 15.04
CA ALA A 149 13.54 -1.77 14.69
C ALA A 149 12.35 -1.32 15.54
N MET A 150 12.54 -1.14 16.85
CA MET A 150 11.45 -0.71 17.73
C MET A 150 11.02 0.73 17.45
N ASP A 151 11.95 1.60 17.08
CA ASP A 151 11.61 2.99 16.72
C ASP A 151 10.90 3.04 15.38
N PHE A 152 11.31 2.23 14.42
CA PHE A 152 10.61 2.02 13.15
C PHE A 152 9.17 1.54 13.37
N LEU A 153 8.97 0.48 14.17
CA LEU A 153 7.63 -0.06 14.45
C LEU A 153 6.75 0.93 15.23
N ARG A 154 7.31 1.64 16.22
CA ARG A 154 6.56 2.68 16.96
C ARG A 154 6.15 3.83 16.05
N ARG A 155 7.03 4.27 15.14
CA ARG A 155 6.72 5.32 14.16
C ARG A 155 5.63 4.88 13.18
N ALA A 156 5.67 3.62 12.73
CA ALA A 156 4.68 3.08 11.82
C ALA A 156 3.24 3.21 12.36
N ILE A 157 3.06 3.07 13.68
CA ILE A 157 1.76 3.12 14.35
C ILE A 157 1.50 4.42 15.13
N ASP A 158 2.43 5.38 15.12
CA ASP A 158 2.26 6.64 15.87
C ASP A 158 1.02 7.39 15.34
N PRO A 159 0.02 7.71 16.18
CA PRO A 159 -1.17 8.45 15.76
C PRO A 159 -0.88 9.77 15.05
N ARG A 160 0.25 10.44 15.36
CA ARG A 160 0.69 11.65 14.66
C ARG A 160 1.15 11.32 13.25
N MET A 161 1.92 10.24 13.10
CA MET A 161 2.38 9.77 11.80
C MET A 161 1.22 9.29 10.95
N LEU A 162 0.13 8.77 11.54
CA LEU A 162 -1.08 8.32 10.86
C LEU A 162 -2.06 9.45 10.46
N ARG A 163 -1.80 10.71 10.85
CA ARG A 163 -2.64 11.89 10.51
C ARG A 163 -2.05 12.71 9.39
N CYS A 164 -2.91 13.33 8.59
CA CYS A 164 -2.45 14.15 7.47
C CYS A 164 -1.67 15.38 7.95
N GLY A 165 -0.43 15.55 7.46
CA GLY A 165 0.42 16.68 7.82
C GLY A 165 -0.15 18.04 7.37
N SER A 166 -1.00 18.06 6.34
CA SER A 166 -1.67 19.27 5.86
C SER A 166 -3.00 19.59 6.59
N GLY A 167 -3.41 18.77 7.57
CA GLY A 167 -4.32 19.20 8.63
C GLY A 167 -5.84 19.30 8.34
N SER A 168 -6.42 18.52 7.41
CA SER A 168 -7.86 18.15 7.51
C SER A 168 -8.43 17.40 6.31
N LEU A 169 -7.95 17.67 5.09
CA LEU A 169 -8.64 17.17 3.89
C LEU A 169 -8.70 15.64 3.85
N CYS A 170 -7.57 14.96 4.03
CA CYS A 170 -7.55 13.49 4.06
C CYS A 170 -8.21 12.93 5.33
N ASP A 171 -8.12 13.64 6.45
CA ASP A 171 -8.69 13.19 7.72
C ASP A 171 -10.22 13.26 7.73
N SER A 172 -10.82 14.17 6.94
CA SER A 172 -12.27 14.35 6.81
C SER A 172 -12.89 13.67 5.58
N ARG A 173 -12.09 13.35 4.55
CA ARG A 173 -12.58 12.76 3.29
C ARG A 173 -12.14 11.33 3.02
N GLY A 174 -11.38 10.73 3.93
CA GLY A 174 -10.97 9.33 3.80
C GLY A 174 -9.97 9.04 2.68
N GLY A 175 -9.18 10.05 2.27
CA GLY A 175 -8.23 9.95 1.16
C GLY A 175 -6.75 9.88 1.57
N ALA A 176 -5.88 10.00 0.56
CA ALA A 176 -4.44 10.20 0.71
C ALA A 176 -4.00 11.42 -0.12
N CYS A 177 -2.85 12.00 0.24
CA CYS A 177 -2.23 13.15 -0.43
C CYS A 177 -0.69 13.09 -0.31
N PRO A 178 0.05 13.93 -1.06
CA PRO A 178 1.50 14.00 -0.99
C PRO A 178 2.07 14.37 0.40
N ALA A 179 1.26 15.02 1.25
CA ALA A 179 1.63 15.39 2.62
C ALA A 179 1.29 14.31 3.67
N CYS A 180 0.83 13.12 3.24
CA CYS A 180 0.60 11.99 4.13
C CYS A 180 1.33 10.72 3.70
N ILE A 181 0.64 9.74 3.13
CA ILE A 181 1.18 8.41 2.83
C ILE A 181 1.56 8.24 1.36
N MET A 182 1.15 9.12 0.44
CA MET A 182 1.54 8.98 -0.96
C MET A 182 3.06 8.95 -1.12
N VAL A 183 3.55 8.09 -2.01
CA VAL A 183 4.96 8.00 -2.41
C VAL A 183 5.11 8.43 -3.87
N SER A 184 6.34 8.53 -4.38
CA SER A 184 6.55 8.82 -5.80
C SER A 184 5.86 7.78 -6.69
N GLU A 185 5.23 8.23 -7.78
CA GLU A 185 4.49 7.36 -8.72
C GLU A 185 5.39 6.30 -9.37
N VAL A 186 6.71 6.53 -9.42
CA VAL A 186 7.70 5.54 -9.92
C VAL A 186 8.11 4.52 -8.86
N SER A 187 7.58 4.61 -7.64
CA SER A 187 7.79 3.67 -6.54
C SER A 187 6.53 2.90 -6.17
N CYS A 188 5.35 3.46 -6.47
CA CYS A 188 4.05 2.82 -6.24
C CYS A 188 3.56 2.13 -7.51
N SER A 189 3.25 0.84 -7.42
CA SER A 189 2.71 0.06 -8.55
C SER A 189 1.28 0.46 -8.95
N ALA A 190 0.56 1.15 -8.06
CA ALA A 190 -0.83 1.56 -8.20
C ALA A 190 -1.01 3.07 -8.45
N SER A 191 0.07 3.82 -8.73
CA SER A 191 0.02 5.29 -8.93
C SER A 191 -0.69 6.05 -7.79
N ASN A 192 -0.49 5.60 -6.54
CA ASN A 192 -1.14 6.13 -5.34
C ASN A 192 -2.68 6.09 -5.35
N LEU A 193 -3.27 5.19 -6.14
CA LEU A 193 -4.72 4.93 -6.16
C LEU A 193 -5.07 3.80 -5.22
N LEU A 194 -6.35 3.73 -4.83
CA LEU A 194 -6.83 2.70 -3.90
C LEU A 194 -5.98 2.71 -2.61
N LEU A 195 -5.85 3.92 -2.05
CA LEU A 195 -4.96 4.28 -0.96
C LEU A 195 -5.72 5.20 0.00
N SER A 196 -5.75 4.86 1.28
CA SER A 196 -6.48 5.64 2.28
C SER A 196 -5.84 5.50 3.66
N ARG A 197 -5.76 6.60 4.42
CA ARG A 197 -5.29 6.52 5.81
C ARG A 197 -6.32 5.90 6.74
N SER A 198 -7.60 6.01 6.38
CA SER A 198 -8.71 5.56 7.23
C SER A 198 -8.64 4.07 7.48
N VAL A 199 -8.13 3.27 6.54
CA VAL A 199 -7.94 1.83 6.76
C VAL A 199 -6.94 1.50 7.86
N LEU A 200 -6.02 2.43 8.21
CA LEU A 200 -5.03 2.22 9.26
C LEU A 200 -5.51 2.78 10.60
N LYS A 201 -5.87 4.06 10.65
CA LYS A 201 -6.20 4.78 11.89
C LYS A 201 -7.70 4.96 12.15
N GLY A 202 -8.54 4.58 11.21
CA GLY A 202 -9.97 4.89 11.22
C GLY A 202 -10.28 6.30 10.72
N GLY A 203 -11.57 6.53 10.45
CA GLY A 203 -12.11 7.83 10.02
C GLY A 203 -13.00 7.71 8.79
N ALA A 204 -13.21 8.83 8.10
CA ALA A 204 -14.14 8.92 6.98
C ALA A 204 -13.90 7.84 5.90
N ALA A 205 -15.00 7.35 5.32
CA ALA A 205 -14.97 6.42 4.19
C ALA A 205 -14.16 6.98 3.01
N PRO A 206 -13.47 6.12 2.22
CA PRO A 206 -12.74 6.54 1.04
C PRO A 206 -13.61 7.25 0.00
N GLU A 207 -13.01 8.16 -0.78
CA GLU A 207 -13.73 9.01 -1.76
C GLU A 207 -14.48 8.25 -2.87
N TRP A 208 -14.15 6.96 -3.08
CA TRP A 208 -14.80 6.11 -4.08
C TRP A 208 -16.12 5.48 -3.59
N GLU A 209 -16.40 5.52 -2.28
CA GLU A 209 -17.68 5.13 -1.70
C GLU A 209 -18.75 6.25 -1.87
N SER A 210 -19.99 5.92 -1.50
CA SER A 210 -21.10 6.89 -1.47
C SER A 210 -20.88 7.98 -0.40
N PRO A 211 -21.41 9.20 -0.61
CA PRO A 211 -21.38 10.24 0.41
C PRO A 211 -22.16 9.80 1.65
N GLY A 212 -21.59 10.00 2.84
CA GLY A 212 -22.25 9.61 4.09
C GLY A 212 -22.19 8.11 4.37
N SER A 213 -21.38 7.34 3.62
CA SER A 213 -20.95 6.01 4.03
C SER A 213 -20.42 6.02 5.47
N ALA A 214 -20.65 4.93 6.19
CA ALA A 214 -20.17 4.77 7.55
C ALA A 214 -18.65 4.93 7.63
N ASP A 215 -18.15 5.46 8.74
CA ASP A 215 -16.71 5.56 8.98
C ASP A 215 -16.04 4.18 8.95
N ILE A 216 -14.77 4.17 8.60
CA ILE A 216 -13.90 3.00 8.61
C ILE A 216 -13.35 2.80 10.02
N VAL A 217 -13.46 1.57 10.51
CA VAL A 217 -12.69 1.11 11.68
C VAL A 217 -11.26 0.88 11.22
N GLY A 218 -10.29 1.50 11.89
CA GLY A 218 -8.87 1.39 11.52
C GLY A 218 -8.28 0.02 11.86
N TYR A 219 -7.34 -0.46 11.05
CA TYR A 219 -6.63 -1.71 11.31
C TYR A 219 -5.81 -1.68 12.61
N PHE A 220 -5.37 -0.51 13.07
CA PHE A 220 -4.69 -0.33 14.36
C PHE A 220 -5.65 -0.05 15.53
N ASP A 221 -6.96 -0.19 15.32
CA ASP A 221 -7.93 -0.09 16.42
C ASP A 221 -7.74 -1.24 17.42
N SER A 222 -7.67 -0.91 18.71
CA SER A 222 -7.50 -1.86 19.80
C SER A 222 -8.72 -2.76 20.02
N ASP A 223 -9.90 -2.36 19.54
CA ASP A 223 -11.11 -3.17 19.66
C ASP A 223 -11.05 -4.43 18.76
N LEU A 224 -10.11 -4.49 17.80
CA LEU A 224 -9.85 -5.67 16.98
C LEU A 224 -9.04 -6.75 17.73
N ASP A 225 -8.35 -6.39 18.81
CA ASP A 225 -7.60 -7.32 19.67
C ASP A 225 -8.48 -8.05 20.67
N ARG A 226 -9.74 -7.63 20.82
CA ARG A 226 -10.71 -8.20 21.75
C ARG A 226 -11.45 -9.41 21.16
#